data_AF-A0A933V516-F1
#
_entry.id   AF-A0A933V516-F1
#
_cell.length_a   1.000
_cell.length_b   1.000
_cell.length_c   1.000
_cell.angle_alpha   90.00
_cell.angle_beta   90.00
_cell.angle_gamma   90.00
#
_symmetry.space_group_name_H-M   'P 1'
#
loop_
_entity.id
_entity.type
_entity.pdbx_description
1 polymer ?
#
loop_
_entity_poly.entity_id
_entity_poly.type
_entity_poly.pdbx_seq_one_letter_code
_entity_poly.pdbx_strand_id
1 'polypeptide(L)'
;MDWNSCLQTIGGEKIPTFKCLEVVFARILTIAVSLAVLALFIMLVVGGFKFLTSGGDQKATASAQQTMTFAFAGIVLMVIAFLIFRIIEVYTGVTITKFVIPQ
;
A
#
# COMPACT_ATOMS: atom_id res chain seq x y z
N MET A 1 -10.15 13.20 -0.69
CA MET A 1 -11.52 12.78 -0.33
C MET A 1 -11.79 13.24 1.08
N ASP A 2 -12.68 14.21 1.24
CA ASP A 2 -13.06 14.75 2.55
C ASP A 2 -14.30 14.02 3.08
N TRP A 3 -14.46 13.95 4.40
CA TRP A 3 -15.65 13.33 5.00
C TRP A 3 -16.94 14.05 4.56
N ASN A 4 -16.87 15.37 4.32
CA ASN A 4 -18.02 16.14 3.88
C ASN A 4 -18.44 15.87 2.42
N SER A 5 -17.60 15.23 1.59
CA SER A 5 -17.93 14.99 0.18
C SER A 5 -18.83 13.77 -0.06
N CYS A 6 -19.14 12.98 0.98
CA CYS A 6 -19.98 11.77 0.88
C CYS A 6 -21.32 11.88 1.62
N LEU A 7 -21.60 13.03 2.25
CA LEU A 7 -22.84 13.28 2.99
C LEU A 7 -23.93 13.76 2.01
N GLN A 8 -25.11 13.15 2.06
CA GLN A 8 -26.31 13.72 1.42
C GLN A 8 -27.10 14.51 2.46
N THR A 9 -27.59 15.68 2.06
CA THR A 9 -28.46 16.51 2.89
C THR A 9 -29.91 16.20 2.53
N ILE A 10 -30.66 15.60 3.45
CA ILE A 10 -32.10 15.38 3.30
C ILE A 10 -32.78 16.03 4.50
N GLY A 11 -33.70 16.98 4.26
CA GLY A 11 -34.46 17.63 5.34
C GLY A 11 -33.65 18.51 6.30
N GLY A 12 -32.42 18.88 5.97
CA GLY A 12 -31.55 19.71 6.82
C GLY A 12 -30.57 18.93 7.70
N GLU A 13 -30.66 17.60 7.72
CA GLU A 13 -29.68 16.73 8.38
C GLU A 13 -28.71 16.10 7.37
N LYS A 14 -27.44 15.95 7.79
CA LYS A 14 -26.38 15.32 7.01
C LYS A 14 -26.32 13.83 7.34
N ILE A 15 -26.72 12.98 6.41
CA ILE A 15 -26.65 11.52 6.58
C ILE A 15 -25.45 10.93 5.81
N PRO A 16 -24.64 10.06 6.46
CA PRO A 16 -23.58 9.33 5.78
C PRO A 16 -24.18 8.22 4.90
N THR A 17 -23.92 8.29 3.59
CA THR A 17 -24.32 7.26 2.62
C THR A 17 -23.21 6.20 2.47
N PHE A 18 -23.46 5.08 1.80
CA PHE A 18 -22.45 4.06 1.47
C PHE A 18 -21.17 4.63 0.80
N LYS A 19 -21.25 5.78 0.13
CA LYS A 19 -20.08 6.52 -0.38
C LYS A 19 -19.09 6.97 0.71
N CYS A 20 -19.50 7.09 1.97
CA CYS A 20 -18.56 7.40 3.05
C CYS A 20 -17.64 6.22 3.37
N LEU A 21 -18.04 4.99 3.05
CA LEU A 21 -17.17 3.82 3.16
C LEU A 21 -15.97 3.92 2.21
N GLU A 22 -16.17 4.46 1.00
CA GLU A 22 -15.10 4.74 0.05
C GLU A 22 -14.05 5.70 0.65
N VAL A 23 -14.48 6.78 1.33
CA VAL A 23 -13.56 7.74 1.95
C VAL A 23 -12.75 7.11 3.09
N VAL A 24 -13.40 6.29 3.92
CA VAL A 24 -12.74 5.59 5.03
C VAL A 24 -11.74 4.57 4.49
N PHE A 25 -12.16 3.74 3.54
CA PHE A 25 -11.33 2.71 2.93
C PHE A 25 -10.11 3.31 2.21
N ALA A 26 -10.31 4.37 1.42
CA ALA A 26 -9.23 5.07 0.72
C ALA A 26 -8.21 5.68 1.70
N ARG A 27 -8.67 6.28 2.81
CA ARG A 27 -7.77 6.83 3.85
C ARG A 27 -6.98 5.74 4.54
N ILE A 28 -7.63 4.64 4.95
CA ILE A 28 -6.95 3.51 5.60
C ILE A 28 -5.90 2.91 4.68
N LEU A 29 -6.25 2.64 3.41
CA LEU A 29 -5.29 2.14 2.42
C LEU A 29 -4.12 3.10 2.21
N THR A 30 -4.38 4.40 2.07
CA THR A 30 -3.31 5.38 1.86
C THR A 30 -2.33 5.41 3.04
N ILE A 31 -2.84 5.33 4.28
CA ILE A 31 -2.02 5.28 5.49
C ILE A 31 -1.27 3.94 5.59
N ALA A 32 -1.93 2.82 5.28
CA ALA A 32 -1.30 1.50 5.33
C ALA A 32 -0.16 1.37 4.31
N VAL A 33 -0.37 1.83 3.08
CA VAL A 33 0.64 1.81 2.02
C VAL A 33 1.80 2.76 2.34
N SER A 34 1.53 3.96 2.84
CA SER A 34 2.60 4.90 3.21
C SER A 34 3.46 4.37 4.36
N LEU A 35 2.84 3.75 5.37
CA LEU A 35 3.56 3.09 6.47
C LEU A 35 4.35 1.87 5.97
N ALA A 36 3.80 1.07 5.06
CA ALA A 36 4.50 -0.07 4.49
C ALA A 36 5.76 0.35 3.72
N VAL A 37 5.68 1.39 2.91
CA VAL A 37 6.84 1.94 2.17
C VAL A 37 7.89 2.47 3.14
N LEU A 38 7.48 3.20 4.19
CA LEU A 38 8.40 3.69 5.21
C LEU A 38 9.12 2.55 5.95
N ALA A 39 8.38 1.50 6.34
CA ALA A 39 8.94 0.33 6.99
C ALA A 39 9.93 -0.43 6.09
N LEU A 40 9.59 -0.61 4.81
CA LEU A 40 10.48 -1.22 3.81
C LEU A 40 11.77 -0.41 3.63
N PHE A 41 11.68 0.92 3.61
CA PHE A 41 12.85 1.79 3.54
C PHE A 41 13.79 1.60 4.74
N ILE A 42 13.24 1.55 5.96
CA ILE A 42 14.04 1.31 7.18
C ILE A 42 14.69 -0.07 7.15
N MET A 43 13.95 -1.12 6.75
CA MET A 43 14.51 -2.47 6.62
C MET A 43 15.65 -2.54 5.59
N LEU A 44 15.55 -1.83 4.47
CA LEU A 44 16.60 -1.78 3.47
C LEU A 44 17.87 -1.09 4.01
N VAL A 45 17.71 0.02 4.73
CA VAL A 45 18.85 0.74 5.33
C VAL A 45 19.51 -0.13 6.39
N VAL A 46 18.75 -0.68 7.34
CA VAL A 46 19.29 -1.52 8.43
C VAL A 46 19.88 -2.83 7.89
N GLY A 47 19.21 -3.46 6.93
CA GLY A 47 19.69 -4.67 6.26
C GLY A 47 20.97 -4.42 5.45
N GLY A 48 21.04 -3.27 4.76
CA GLY A 48 22.22 -2.80 4.04
C GLY A 48 23.41 -2.56 4.95
N PHE A 49 23.22 -1.81 6.04
CA PHE A 49 24.27 -1.60 7.03
C PHE A 49 24.72 -2.91 7.64
N LYS A 50 23.79 -3.76 8.10
CA LYS A 50 24.12 -5.07 8.68
C LYS A 50 24.91 -5.95 7.70
N PHE A 51 24.58 -5.93 6.42
CA PHE A 51 25.31 -6.67 5.39
C PHE A 51 26.76 -6.18 5.26
N LEU A 52 26.98 -4.85 5.24
CA LEU A 52 28.30 -4.25 5.12
C LEU A 52 29.18 -4.46 6.37
N THR A 53 28.61 -4.39 7.58
CA THR A 53 29.37 -4.58 8.83
C THR A 53 29.57 -6.05 9.21
N SER A 54 29.01 -7.01 8.45
CA SER A 54 29.07 -8.45 8.79
C SER A 54 30.45 -9.09 8.62
N GLY A 55 31.41 -8.42 7.96
CA GLY A 55 32.87 -8.59 8.14
C GLY A 55 33.50 -9.99 8.03
N GLY A 56 32.75 -11.04 7.64
CA GLY A 56 33.24 -12.43 7.58
C GLY A 56 32.46 -13.44 8.45
N ASP A 57 31.48 -13.01 9.26
CA ASP A 57 30.59 -13.93 9.99
C ASP A 57 29.48 -14.45 9.05
N GLN A 58 29.52 -15.75 8.73
CA GLN A 58 28.53 -16.40 7.86
C GLN A 58 27.10 -16.25 8.39
N LYS A 59 26.90 -16.24 9.71
CA LYS A 59 25.56 -16.16 10.31
C LYS A 59 24.97 -14.77 10.15
N ALA A 60 25.79 -13.73 10.35
CA ALA A 60 25.37 -12.34 10.17
C ALA A 60 25.04 -12.06 8.70
N THR A 61 25.89 -12.54 7.78
CA THR A 61 25.73 -12.41 6.34
C THR A 61 24.48 -13.12 5.82
N ALA A 62 24.23 -14.36 6.26
CA ALA A 62 23.03 -15.11 5.89
C ALA A 62 21.75 -14.41 6.36
N SER A 63 21.75 -13.88 7.59
CA SER A 63 20.59 -13.13 8.12
C SER A 63 20.35 -11.82 7.36
N ALA A 64 21.41 -11.15 6.91
CA ALA A 64 21.32 -9.91 6.16
C ALA A 64 20.82 -10.16 4.73
N GLN A 65 21.29 -11.22 4.07
CA GLN A 65 20.78 -11.65 2.76
C GLN A 65 19.30 -12.03 2.81
N GLN A 66 18.88 -12.76 3.85
CA GLN A 66 17.47 -13.10 4.04
C GLN A 66 16.62 -11.84 4.24
N THR A 67 17.08 -10.89 5.05
CA THR A 67 16.39 -9.60 5.26
C THR A 67 16.29 -8.80 3.95
N MET A 68 17.37 -8.73 3.17
CA MET A 68 17.37 -8.10 1.85
C MET A 68 16.41 -8.77 0.87
N THR A 69 16.39 -10.11 0.86
CA THR A 69 15.50 -10.89 -0.01
C THR A 69 14.04 -10.63 0.33
N PHE A 70 13.68 -10.59 1.62
CA PHE A 70 12.33 -10.26 2.04
C PHE A 70 11.95 -8.80 1.71
N ALA A 71 12.86 -7.85 1.88
CA ALA A 71 12.62 -6.46 1.51
C ALA A 71 12.39 -6.31 -0.01
N PHE A 72 13.20 -6.97 -0.84
CA PHE A 72 13.00 -7.02 -2.28
C PHE A 72 11.72 -7.74 -2.67
N ALA A 73 11.42 -8.89 -2.07
CA ALA A 73 10.21 -9.65 -2.33
C ALA A 73 8.94 -8.82 -2.02
N GLY A 74 8.95 -8.03 -0.94
CA GLY A 74 7.85 -7.13 -0.62
C GLY A 74 7.61 -6.05 -1.68
N ILE A 75 8.68 -5.42 -2.18
CA ILE A 75 8.58 -4.42 -3.26
C ILE A 75 8.08 -5.07 -4.54
N VAL A 76 8.66 -6.22 -4.92
CA VAL A 76 8.27 -6.96 -6.11
C VAL A 76 6.79 -7.37 -6.05
N LEU A 77 6.31 -7.83 -4.89
CA LEU A 77 4.90 -8.17 -4.70
C LEU A 77 3.98 -6.97 -4.91
N MET A 78 4.33 -5.79 -4.39
CA MET A 78 3.56 -4.56 -4.63
C MET A 78 3.50 -4.20 -6.12
N VAL A 79 4.63 -4.32 -6.84
CA VAL A 79 4.68 -4.04 -8.29
C VAL A 79 3.83 -5.05 -9.07
N ILE A 80 3.90 -6.34 -8.73
CA ILE A 80 3.10 -7.38 -9.37
C ILE A 80 1.60 -7.12 -9.13
N ALA A 81 1.20 -6.76 -7.92
CA ALA A 81 -0.19 -6.41 -7.61
C ALA A 81 -0.70 -5.25 -8.48
N PHE A 82 0.11 -4.19 -8.64
CA PHE A 82 -0.23 -3.07 -9.50
C PHE A 82 -0.33 -3.46 -10.98
N LEU A 83 0.58 -4.32 -11.47
CA LEU A 83 0.53 -4.84 -12.83
C LEU A 83 -0.75 -5.65 -13.08
N ILE A 84 -1.14 -6.51 -12.13
CA ILE A 84 -2.39 -7.29 -12.24
C ILE A 84 -3.58 -6.34 -12.34
N PHE A 85 -3.68 -5.32 -11.47
CA PHE A 85 -4.77 -4.34 -11.57
C PHE A 85 -4.78 -3.62 -12.91
N ARG A 86 -3.62 -3.18 -13.41
CA ARG A 86 -3.53 -2.49 -14.70
C ARG A 86 -3.93 -3.36 -15.89
N ILE A 87 -3.58 -4.65 -15.85
CA ILE A 87 -4.02 -5.62 -16.84
C ILE A 87 -5.54 -5.70 -16.83
N ILE A 88 -6.16 -5.85 -15.65
CA ILE A 88 -7.62 -5.91 -15.53
C ILE A 88 -8.28 -4.61 -16.01
N GLU A 89 -7.71 -3.44 -15.70
CA GLU A 89 -8.22 -2.15 -16.19
C GLU A 89 -8.21 -2.06 -17.72
N VAL A 90 -7.17 -2.57 -18.38
CA VAL A 90 -7.07 -2.58 -19.86
C VAL A 90 -8.11 -3.52 -20.47
N TYR A 91 -8.34 -4.69 -19.87
CA TYR A 91 -9.30 -5.67 -20.39
C TYR A 91 -10.76 -5.30 -20.10
N THR A 92 -11.05 -4.73 -18.94
CA THR A 92 -12.42 -4.37 -18.53
C THR A 92 -12.82 -2.95 -18.91
N GLY A 93 -11.86 -2.07 -19.19
CA GLY A 93 -12.11 -0.64 -19.46
C GLY A 93 -12.56 0.15 -18.23
N VAL A 94 -12.59 -0.46 -17.04
CA VAL A 94 -13.01 0.17 -15.78
C VAL A 94 -11.78 0.40 -14.91
N THR A 95 -11.64 1.61 -14.35
CA THR A 95 -10.53 1.96 -13.44
C THR A 95 -10.79 1.40 -12.04
N ILE A 96 -10.26 0.20 -11.76
CA ILE A 96 -10.43 -0.51 -10.47
C ILE A 96 -9.56 0.10 -9.37
N THR A 97 -8.51 0.84 -9.74
CA THR A 97 -7.66 1.57 -8.79
C THR A 97 -8.36 2.72 -8.09
N LYS A 98 -9.56 3.10 -8.53
CA LYS A 98 -10.44 4.05 -7.85
C LYS A 98 -11.72 3.32 -7.49
N PHE A 99 -11.86 2.97 -6.22
CA PHE A 99 -13.10 2.41 -5.69
C PHE A 99 -14.16 3.52 -5.69
N VAL A 100 -14.85 3.73 -6.81
CA VAL A 100 -15.96 4.68 -6.93
C VAL A 100 -17.22 3.87 -7.06
N ILE A 101 -18.13 3.98 -6.08
CA ILE A 101 -19.46 3.35 -6.18
C ILE A 101 -20.33 4.26 -7.07
N PRO A 102 -20.69 3.84 -8.30
CA PRO A 102 -21.65 4.58 -9.12
C PRO A 102 -23.01 4.62 -8.39
N GLN A 103 -23.70 5.76 -8.50
CA GLN A 103 -24.97 6.04 -7.82
C GLN A 103 -26.07 5.09 -8.29
#